data_AF-A0A8K0DNG7-F1
#
_entry.id   AF-A0A8K0DNG7-F1
#
_cell.length_a   1.000
_cell.length_b   1.000
_cell.length_c   1.000
_cell.angle_alpha   90.00
_cell.angle_beta   90.00
_cell.angle_gamma   90.00
#
_symmetry.space_group_name_H-M   'P 1'
#
loop_
_entity.id
_entity.type
_entity.pdbx_description
1 polymer ?
#
loop_
_entity_poly.entity_id
_entity_poly.type
_entity_poly.pdbx_seq_one_letter_code
_entity_poly.pdbx_strand_id
1 'polypeptide(L)' 'MSLVARASSILHKEPNLLHTYPYQLVSSVVVVGDLHGHLHDMLFIPNDADFPSENRIFIFNGDFVDRGP' A
#
# COMPACT_ATOMS: atom_id res chain seq x y z
N MET A 1 -1.10 -21.48 -5.91
CA MET A 1 -1.38 -20.59 -4.75
C MET A 1 -2.05 -19.33 -5.28
N SER A 2 -3.17 -18.89 -4.70
CA SER A 2 -3.86 -17.66 -5.11
C SER A 2 -3.13 -16.42 -4.59
N LEU A 3 -3.43 -15.25 -5.18
CA LEU A 3 -2.91 -13.95 -4.73
C LEU A 3 -3.21 -13.71 -3.24
N VAL A 4 -4.45 -13.98 -2.84
CA VAL A 4 -4.92 -13.82 -1.45
C VAL A 4 -4.12 -14.69 -0.47
N ALA A 5 -3.89 -15.97 -0.81
CA ALA A 5 -3.13 -16.87 0.04
C ALA A 5 -1.67 -16.42 0.22
N ARG A 6 -1.05 -15.90 -0.86
CA ARG A 6 0.33 -15.41 -0.80
C ARG A 6 0.43 -14.12 0.00
N ALA A 7 -0.46 -13.16 -0.23
CA ALA A 7 -0.52 -11.91 0.55
C ALA A 7 -0.73 -12.20 2.04
N SER A 8 -1.68 -13.06 2.38
CA SER A 8 -1.93 -13.49 3.77
C SER A 8 -0.69 -14.10 4.42
N SER A 9 0.06 -14.95 3.70
CA SER A 9 1.30 -15.54 4.23
C SER A 9 2.42 -14.53 4.49
N ILE A 10 2.48 -13.43 3.72
CA ILE A 10 3.44 -12.34 3.93
C ILE A 10 3.02 -11.54 5.17
N LEU A 11 1.77 -11.07 5.20
CA LEU A 11 1.24 -10.21 6.27
C LEU A 11 1.23 -10.90 7.64
N HIS A 12 0.96 -12.21 7.70
CA HIS A 12 0.99 -12.96 8.97
C HIS A 12 2.37 -13.02 9.64
N LYS A 13 3.45 -12.72 8.91
CA LYS A 13 4.82 -12.72 9.45
C LYS A 13 5.26 -11.34 9.94
N GLU A 14 4.49 -10.30 9.65
CA GLU A 14 4.80 -8.94 10.04
C GLU A 14 4.38 -8.67 11.49
N PRO A 15 5.10 -7.82 12.23
CA PRO A 15 4.66 -7.40 13.56
C PRO A 15 3.42 -6.50 13.45
N ASN A 16 2.62 -6.47 14.52
CA ASN A 16 1.45 -5.58 14.61
C ASN A 16 1.82 -4.08 14.50
N LEU A 17 3.05 -3.72 14.88
CA LEU A 17 3.61 -2.38 14.70
C LEU A 17 4.78 -2.47 13.71
N LEU A 18 4.54 -2.04 12.48
CA LEU A 18 5.54 -1.97 11.43
C LEU A 18 6.36 -0.69 11.57
N HIS A 19 7.68 -0.85 11.66
CA HIS A 19 8.62 0.26 11.57
C HIS A 19 9.12 0.36 10.14
N THR A 20 8.80 1.47 9.46
CA THR A 20 9.34 1.77 8.13
C THR A 20 10.49 2.75 8.27
N TYR A 21 11.66 2.33 7.79
CA TYR A 21 12.82 3.20 7.68
C TYR A 21 13.10 3.38 6.18
N PRO A 22 13.11 4.60 5.65
CA PRO A 22 13.61 4.82 4.30
C PRO A 22 15.07 4.35 4.26
N TYR A 23 15.32 3.25 3.53
CA TYR A 23 16.64 2.60 3.47
C TYR A 23 17.70 3.46 2.76
N GLN A 24 17.26 4.49 2.01
CA GLN A 24 18.14 5.38 1.25
C GLN A 24 17.89 6.84 1.61
N LEU A 25 18.91 7.69 1.40
CA LEU A 25 18.87 9.13 1.67
C LEU A 25 17.76 9.86 0.87
N VAL A 26 17.24 9.23 -0.19
CA VAL A 26 16.27 9.81 -1.12
C VAL A 26 15.03 8.91 -1.29
N SER A 27 14.61 8.19 -0.25
CA SER A 27 13.36 7.41 -0.31
C SER A 27 12.15 8.27 0.05
N SER A 28 11.04 8.14 -0.70
CA SER A 28 9.76 8.79 -0.41
C SER A 28 8.76 7.79 0.17
N VAL A 29 7.93 8.24 1.12
CA VAL A 29 6.81 7.47 1.67
C VAL A 29 5.51 8.15 1.25
N VAL A 30 4.64 7.41 0.57
CA VAL A 30 3.31 7.86 0.16
C VAL A 30 2.30 7.20 1.08
N VAL A 31 1.60 8.00 1.89
CA VAL A 31 0.53 7.51 2.78
C VAL A 31 -0.81 7.82 2.12
N VAL A 32 -1.57 6.77 1.84
CA VAL A 32 -2.90 6.81 1.23
C VAL A 32 -3.93 6.54 2.32
N GLY A 33 -4.93 7.41 2.44
CA GLY A 33 -6.08 7.19 3.31
C GLY A 33 -7.13 6.29 2.67
N ASP A 34 -8.37 6.49 3.06
CA ASP A 34 -9.51 5.69 2.64
C ASP A 34 -9.72 5.75 1.12
N LEU A 35 -9.91 4.57 0.52
CA LEU A 35 -10.31 4.44 -0.90
C LEU A 35 -11.74 3.99 -1.05
N HIS A 36 -12.26 3.26 -0.05
CA HIS A 36 -13.62 2.76 -0.02
C HIS A 36 -14.01 2.04 -1.32
N GLY A 37 -13.18 1.13 -1.85
CA GLY A 37 -13.52 0.36 -3.05
C GLY A 37 -13.48 1.13 -4.39
N HIS A 38 -13.14 2.42 -4.41
CA HIS A 38 -13.01 3.19 -5.66
C HIS A 38 -11.74 2.81 -6.41
N LEU A 39 -11.83 1.80 -7.29
CA LEU A 39 -10.70 1.31 -8.07
C LEU A 39 -10.04 2.42 -8.92
N HIS A 40 -10.82 3.37 -9.42
CA HIS A 40 -10.28 4.48 -10.22
C HIS A 40 -9.29 5.36 -9.43
N ASP A 41 -9.58 5.63 -8.16
CA ASP A 41 -8.68 6.41 -7.30
C ASP A 41 -7.40 5.61 -7.01
N MET A 42 -7.53 4.30 -6.77
CA MET A 42 -6.38 3.39 -6.60
C MET A 42 -5.46 3.38 -7.83
N LEU A 43 -6.03 3.42 -9.04
CA LEU A 43 -5.27 3.47 -10.29
C LEU A 43 -4.67 4.85 -10.58
N PHE A 44 -5.29 5.93 -10.09
CA PHE A 44 -4.80 7.29 -10.26
C PHE A 44 -3.57 7.57 -9.38
N ILE A 45 -3.55 7.08 -8.14
CA ILE A 45 -2.48 7.36 -7.18
C ILE A 45 -1.08 7.02 -7.73
N PRO A 46 -0.80 5.84 -8.31
CA PRO A 46 0.50 5.54 -8.90
C PRO A 46 0.85 6.39 -10.14
N ASN A 47 -0.13 6.99 -10.82
CA ASN A 47 0.13 7.89 -11.95
C ASN A 47 0.61 9.27 -11.47
N ASP A 48 0.15 9.71 -10.29
CA ASP A 48 0.55 10.99 -9.69
C ASP A 48 1.83 10.86 -8.86
N ALA A 49 1.95 9.79 -8.08
CA ALA A 49 3.05 9.58 -7.13
C ALA A 49 4.18 8.68 -7.67
N ASP A 50 4.11 8.24 -8.93
CA ASP A 50 4.85 7.11 -9.52
C ASP A 50 4.56 5.74 -8.86
N PHE A 51 4.87 4.66 -9.56
CA PHE A 51 4.67 3.30 -9.08
C PHE A 51 5.55 2.94 -7.86
N PRO A 52 5.11 1.99 -7.01
CA PRO A 52 5.93 1.44 -5.93
C PRO A 52 7.28 0.95 -6.44
N SER A 53 8.35 1.26 -5.70
CA SER A 53 9.72 0.86 -6.03
C SER A 53 10.56 0.73 -4.76
N GLU A 54 11.81 0.30 -4.87
CA GLU A 54 12.73 0.22 -3.72
C GLU A 54 12.90 1.57 -2.98
N ASN A 55 12.70 2.68 -3.70
CA ASN A 55 12.83 4.03 -3.16
C ASN A 55 11.49 4.69 -2.84
N ARG A 56 10.37 3.98 -3.05
CA ARG A 56 9.02 4.53 -2.91
C ARG A 56 8.10 3.53 -2.23
N ILE A 57 7.85 3.78 -0.95
CA ILE A 57 6.99 2.95 -0.11
C ILE A 57 5.59 3.53 -0.12
N PHE A 58 4.59 2.66 -0.30
CA PHE A 58 3.17 3.01 -0.16
C PHE A 58 2.60 2.40 1.12
N ILE A 59 1.86 3.21 1.87
CA ILE A 59 1.11 2.78 3.05
C ILE A 59 -0.36 3.11 2.80
N PHE A 60 -1.20 2.08 2.60
CA PHE A 60 -2.65 2.22 2.53
C PHE A 60 -3.23 2.04 3.93
N ASN A 61 -3.69 3.13 4.55
CA ASN A 61 -4.03 3.19 5.97
C ASN A 61 -5.47 2.72 6.27
N GLY A 62 -5.85 1.56 5.74
CA GLY A 62 -7.16 0.96 5.99
C GLY A 62 -8.26 1.43 5.03
N ASP A 63 -9.49 0.98 5.30
CA ASP A 63 -10.73 1.40 4.62
C ASP A 63 -10.68 1.47 3.08
N PHE A 64 -9.92 0.55 2.47
CA PHE A 64 -9.76 0.48 1.01
C PHE A 64 -10.84 -0.35 0.28
N VAL A 65 -11.77 -0.97 1.01
CA VAL A 65 -12.91 -1.77 0.49
C VAL A 65 -14.27 -1.22 0.95
N ASP A 66 -15.37 -1.93 0.64
CA ASP A 66 -16.76 -1.73 1.07
C ASP A 66 -17.60 -0.66 0.35
N ARG A 67 -17.44 0.64 0.65
CA ARG A 67 -18.48 1.65 0.34
C ARG A 67 -18.59 2.03 -1.15
N GLY A 68 -17.65 1.60 -1.96
CA GLY A 68 -17.51 1.96 -3.36
C GLY A 68 -18.39 1.14 -4.30
N PRO A 69 -18.54 1.61 -5.54
CA PRO A 69 -19.35 0.96 -6.57
C PRO A 69 -18.77 -0.37 -7.07
#